data_AF-A0ABD5IR92-F1
#
_entry.id   AF-A0ABD5IR92-F1
#
_cell.length_a   1.000
_cell.length_b   1.000
_cell.length_c   1.000
_cell.angle_alpha   90.00
_cell.angle_beta   90.00
_cell.angle_gamma   90.00
#
_symmetry.space_group_name_H-M   'P 1'
#
loop_
_entity.id
_entity.type
_entity.pdbx_description
1 polymer ?
#
loop_
_entity_poly.entity_id
_entity_poly.type
_entity_poly.pdbx_seq_one_letter_code
_entity_poly.pdbx_strand_id
1 'polypeptide(L)'
;MDQVLSYFPLFLLIFARVAAFFTTLPLFSYRTIPNVHKIGLSFFISWLMFLGMKKEPIALDEMYVLLVLKEVAVGLFIGLAAYMMMSAIQIVGGLIDFQMGFAIANVIDPQTGAQSPLTGQYLYTFALLLLLALNGHHVLLDGVFYSYQWIPVQYTFAFDQGNVAEYILKIFSEMFIIAFQMSAPIVGCLFLVDIALGIVARTVPQLNIFVVGLPVKIIVSFLLLMVTMTALFVAAQHLFDAMFVAMRDLMKLVGGR
;
A
#
# COMPACT_ATOMS: atom_id res chain seq x y z
N MET A 1 -27.98 -11.20 -30.65
CA MET A 1 -26.89 -12.02 -30.08
C MET A 1 -25.53 -11.45 -30.49
N ASP A 2 -25.40 -10.99 -31.74
CA ASP A 2 -24.15 -10.46 -32.31
C ASP A 2 -23.62 -9.19 -31.63
N GLN A 3 -24.52 -8.28 -31.19
CA GLN A 3 -24.12 -7.08 -30.43
C GLN A 3 -23.50 -7.42 -29.06
N VAL A 4 -23.95 -8.48 -28.39
CA VAL A 4 -23.38 -8.88 -27.09
C VAL A 4 -21.99 -9.48 -27.31
N LEU A 5 -21.86 -10.32 -28.34
CA LEU A 5 -20.59 -10.93 -28.74
C LEU A 5 -19.55 -9.89 -29.18
N SER A 6 -19.96 -8.79 -29.81
CA SER A 6 -19.03 -7.75 -30.27
C SER A 6 -18.44 -6.89 -29.14
N TYR A 7 -19.14 -6.75 -28.01
CA TYR A 7 -18.66 -5.95 -26.87
C TYR A 7 -18.06 -6.79 -25.73
N PHE A 8 -18.19 -8.11 -25.80
CA PHE A 8 -17.60 -9.02 -24.83
C PHE A 8 -16.07 -8.88 -24.68
N PRO A 9 -15.28 -8.71 -25.77
CA PRO A 9 -13.83 -8.48 -25.66
C PRO A 9 -13.49 -7.18 -24.90
N LEU A 10 -14.25 -6.11 -25.14
CA LEU A 10 -14.08 -4.84 -24.40
C LEU A 10 -14.35 -5.02 -22.90
N PHE A 11 -15.42 -5.74 -22.54
CA PHE A 11 -15.70 -6.04 -21.14
C PHE A 11 -14.58 -6.84 -20.48
N LEU A 12 -14.03 -7.85 -21.17
CA LEU A 12 -12.92 -8.65 -20.64
C LEU A 12 -11.65 -7.82 -20.41
N LEU A 13 -11.35 -6.86 -21.28
CA LEU A 13 -10.22 -5.93 -21.07
C LEU A 13 -10.43 -5.06 -19.84
N ILE A 14 -11.64 -4.52 -19.66
CA ILE A 14 -11.98 -3.73 -18.46
C ILE A 14 -11.87 -4.60 -17.19
N PHE A 15 -12.35 -5.83 -17.27
CA PHE A 15 -12.24 -6.80 -16.20
C PHE A 15 -10.79 -7.14 -15.86
N ALA A 16 -9.93 -7.30 -16.86
CA ALA A 16 -8.51 -7.60 -16.66
C ALA A 16 -7.80 -6.50 -15.87
N ARG A 17 -8.00 -5.21 -16.22
CA ARG A 17 -7.40 -4.07 -15.48
C ARG A 17 -7.90 -3.99 -14.05
N VAL A 18 -9.22 -4.09 -13.85
CA VAL A 18 -9.83 -3.96 -12.53
C VAL A 18 -9.43 -5.15 -11.65
N ALA A 19 -9.45 -6.38 -12.16
CA ALA A 19 -9.00 -7.55 -11.42
C ALA A 19 -7.54 -7.42 -11.00
N ALA A 20 -6.66 -6.99 -11.91
CA ALA A 20 -5.25 -6.73 -11.62
C ALA A 20 -5.02 -5.60 -10.60
N PHE A 21 -5.90 -4.60 -10.56
CA PHE A 21 -5.85 -3.57 -9.53
C PHE A 21 -6.26 -4.10 -8.15
N PHE A 22 -7.33 -4.89 -8.07
CA PHE A 22 -7.82 -5.44 -6.80
C PHE A 22 -6.86 -6.46 -6.16
N THR A 23 -5.95 -7.07 -6.93
CA THR A 23 -4.93 -7.96 -6.36
C THR A 23 -3.87 -7.20 -5.57
N THR A 24 -3.53 -5.97 -5.96
CA THR A 24 -2.49 -5.14 -5.32
C THR A 24 -3.06 -4.04 -4.43
N LEU A 25 -4.35 -3.70 -4.53
CA LEU A 25 -5.03 -2.70 -3.72
C LEU A 25 -4.85 -2.96 -2.21
N PRO A 26 -4.34 -2.00 -1.40
CA PRO A 26 -3.99 -2.22 0.01
C PRO A 26 -5.12 -2.84 0.86
N LEU A 27 -6.37 -2.42 0.63
CA LEU A 27 -7.52 -2.88 1.40
C LEU A 27 -7.87 -4.36 1.15
N PHE A 28 -7.63 -4.83 -0.08
CA PHE A 28 -7.98 -6.18 -0.52
C PHE A 28 -6.76 -7.10 -0.70
N SER A 29 -5.55 -6.60 -0.49
CA SER A 29 -4.31 -7.37 -0.64
C SER A 29 -4.08 -8.37 0.51
N TYR A 30 -4.85 -8.28 1.61
CA TYR A 30 -4.77 -9.24 2.70
C TYR A 30 -5.01 -10.69 2.25
N ARG A 31 -4.18 -11.59 2.80
CA ARG A 31 -4.25 -13.04 2.56
C ARG A 31 -5.50 -13.68 3.16
N THR A 32 -6.12 -13.02 4.14
CA THR A 32 -7.36 -13.47 4.79
C THR A 32 -8.60 -13.31 3.93
N ILE A 33 -8.55 -12.49 2.86
CA ILE A 33 -9.67 -12.29 1.94
C ILE A 33 -9.60 -13.34 0.82
N PRO A 34 -10.57 -14.26 0.70
CA PRO A 34 -10.61 -15.25 -0.37
C PRO A 34 -10.59 -14.62 -1.76
N ASN A 35 -9.83 -15.21 -2.69
CA ASN A 35 -9.72 -14.73 -4.06
C ASN A 35 -11.07 -14.68 -4.80
N VAL A 36 -12.01 -15.55 -4.44
CA VAL A 36 -13.36 -15.59 -5.01
C VAL A 36 -14.09 -14.25 -4.82
N HIS A 37 -13.98 -13.64 -3.65
CA HIS A 37 -14.62 -12.35 -3.38
C HIS A 37 -13.95 -11.20 -4.14
N LYS A 38 -12.62 -11.25 -4.29
CA LYS A 38 -11.87 -10.25 -5.08
C LYS A 38 -12.32 -10.28 -6.54
N ILE A 39 -12.35 -11.47 -7.13
CA ILE A 39 -12.79 -11.70 -8.52
C ILE A 39 -14.26 -11.25 -8.70
N GLY A 40 -15.14 -11.63 -7.78
CA GLY A 40 -16.55 -11.23 -7.81
C GLY A 40 -16.74 -9.71 -7.75
N LEU A 41 -16.04 -9.04 -6.83
CA LEU A 41 -16.08 -7.58 -6.71
C LEU A 41 -15.53 -6.90 -7.98
N SER A 42 -14.40 -7.38 -8.51
CA SER A 42 -13.85 -6.88 -9.76
C SER A 42 -14.85 -7.01 -10.91
N PHE A 43 -15.57 -8.13 -11.00
CA PHE A 43 -16.58 -8.34 -12.02
C PHE A 43 -17.70 -7.30 -11.94
N PHE A 44 -18.27 -7.07 -10.75
CA PHE A 44 -19.34 -6.08 -10.58
C PHE A 44 -18.86 -4.65 -10.85
N ILE A 45 -17.67 -4.28 -10.39
CA ILE A 45 -17.10 -2.95 -10.66
C ILE A 45 -16.84 -2.77 -12.16
N SER A 46 -16.23 -3.75 -12.82
CA SER A 46 -16.02 -3.71 -14.27
C SER A 46 -17.32 -3.63 -15.05
N TRP A 47 -18.38 -4.29 -14.59
CA TRP A 47 -19.71 -4.19 -15.19
C TRP A 47 -20.27 -2.77 -15.09
N LEU A 48 -20.20 -2.14 -13.91
CA LEU A 48 -20.62 -0.75 -13.74
C LEU A 48 -19.82 0.21 -14.63
N MET A 49 -18.50 0.01 -14.73
CA MET A 49 -17.63 0.81 -15.60
C MET A 49 -18.00 0.63 -17.08
N PHE A 50 -18.24 -0.61 -17.51
CA PHE A 50 -18.65 -0.92 -18.88
C PHE A 50 -19.98 -0.25 -19.27
N LEU A 51 -20.90 -0.07 -18.32
CA LEU A 51 -22.15 0.66 -18.56
C LEU A 51 -21.94 2.17 -18.75
N GLY A 52 -20.95 2.75 -18.06
CA GLY A 52 -20.64 4.18 -18.11
C GLY A 52 -19.70 4.60 -19.26
N MET A 53 -19.07 3.65 -19.94
CA MET A 53 -18.09 3.92 -20.99
C MET A 53 -18.68 3.90 -22.40
N LYS A 54 -18.06 4.66 -23.32
CA LYS A 54 -18.36 4.56 -24.75
C LYS A 54 -17.94 3.19 -25.26
N LYS A 55 -18.87 2.50 -25.92
CA LYS A 55 -18.69 1.12 -26.38
C LYS A 55 -18.24 1.12 -27.84
N GLU A 56 -16.97 0.80 -28.05
CA GLU A 56 -16.42 0.58 -29.38
C GLU A 56 -16.06 -0.91 -29.52
N PRO A 57 -16.46 -1.58 -30.62
CA PRO A 57 -16.18 -3.00 -30.80
C PRO A 57 -14.67 -3.21 -30.96
N ILE A 58 -14.15 -4.21 -30.27
CA ILE A 58 -12.73 -4.61 -30.34
C ILE A 58 -12.65 -5.97 -31.03
N ALA A 59 -11.81 -6.07 -32.06
CA ALA A 59 -11.59 -7.32 -32.76
C ALA A 59 -10.79 -8.30 -31.89
N LEU A 60 -11.13 -9.59 -31.97
CA LEU A 60 -10.35 -10.68 -31.38
C LEU A 60 -9.28 -11.12 -32.37
N ASP A 61 -8.21 -10.33 -32.46
CA ASP A 61 -7.03 -10.61 -33.29
C ASP A 61 -5.81 -10.98 -32.44
N GLU A 62 -4.64 -11.17 -33.07
CA GLU A 62 -3.38 -11.46 -32.37
C GLU A 62 -2.95 -10.30 -31.44
N MET A 63 -3.37 -9.06 -31.73
CA MET A 63 -3.09 -7.88 -30.93
C MET A 63 -3.90 -7.85 -29.63
N TYR A 64 -5.04 -8.55 -29.58
CA TYR A 64 -5.87 -8.63 -28.38
C TYR A 64 -5.11 -9.16 -27.15
N VAL A 65 -4.21 -10.13 -27.32
CA VAL A 65 -3.39 -10.66 -26.22
C VAL A 65 -2.48 -9.57 -25.65
N LEU A 66 -1.90 -8.72 -26.51
CA LEU A 66 -1.08 -7.60 -26.08
C LEU A 66 -1.91 -6.55 -25.33
N LEU A 67 -3.16 -6.31 -25.76
CA LEU A 67 -4.09 -5.44 -25.04
C LEU A 67 -4.41 -6.01 -23.65
N VAL A 68 -4.67 -7.31 -23.51
CA VAL A 68 -4.91 -7.95 -22.19
C VAL A 68 -3.70 -7.76 -21.27
N LEU A 69 -2.49 -8.05 -21.77
CA LEU A 69 -1.26 -7.86 -20.99
C LEU A 69 -1.07 -6.41 -20.55
N LYS A 70 -1.38 -5.45 -21.43
CA LYS A 70 -1.36 -4.02 -21.10
C LYS A 70 -2.35 -3.69 -19.99
N GLU A 71 -3.61 -4.10 -20.12
CA GLU A 71 -4.65 -3.83 -19.12
C GLU A 71 -4.27 -4.39 -17.73
N VAL A 72 -3.73 -5.62 -17.70
CA VAL A 72 -3.22 -6.24 -16.46
C VAL A 72 -2.07 -5.42 -15.88
N ALA A 73 -1.07 -5.07 -16.68
CA ALA A 73 0.09 -4.30 -16.22
C ALA A 73 -0.31 -2.92 -15.68
N VAL A 74 -1.22 -2.20 -16.34
CA VAL A 74 -1.74 -0.90 -15.87
C VAL A 74 -2.45 -1.06 -14.53
N GLY A 75 -3.33 -2.06 -14.39
CA GLY A 75 -4.01 -2.35 -13.13
C GLY A 75 -3.02 -2.65 -12.00
N LEU A 76 -2.01 -3.49 -12.28
CA LEU A 76 -0.95 -3.82 -11.34
C LEU A 76 -0.16 -2.58 -10.91
N PHE A 77 0.27 -1.73 -11.85
CA PHE A 77 1.08 -0.55 -11.51
C PHE A 77 0.33 0.47 -10.64
N ILE A 78 -0.94 0.73 -10.97
CA ILE A 78 -1.77 1.66 -10.20
C ILE A 78 -1.96 1.14 -8.77
N GLY A 79 -2.31 -0.14 -8.61
CA GLY A 79 -2.48 -0.72 -7.29
C GLY A 79 -1.16 -0.91 -6.54
N LEU A 80 -0.05 -1.16 -7.24
CA LEU A 80 1.30 -1.27 -6.66
C LEU A 80 1.74 0.07 -6.06
N ALA A 81 1.50 1.20 -6.74
CA ALA A 81 1.80 2.52 -6.19
C ALA A 81 1.07 2.77 -4.86
N ALA A 82 -0.22 2.41 -4.80
CA ALA A 82 -1.00 2.47 -3.57
C ALA A 82 -0.46 1.53 -2.47
N TYR A 83 -0.12 0.30 -2.86
CA TYR A 83 0.46 -0.70 -1.96
C TYR A 83 1.77 -0.25 -1.34
N MET A 84 2.70 0.27 -2.15
CA MET A 84 4.00 0.77 -1.68
C MET A 84 3.81 1.88 -0.66
N MET A 85 3.04 2.91 -0.98
CA MET A 85 2.80 4.01 -0.04
C MET A 85 2.15 3.53 1.26
N MET A 86 1.14 2.65 1.20
CA MET A 86 0.51 2.12 2.41
C MET A 86 1.47 1.23 3.23
N SER A 87 2.42 0.56 2.59
CA SER A 87 3.43 -0.27 3.26
C SER A 87 4.41 0.56 4.11
N ALA A 88 4.54 1.87 3.87
CA ALA A 88 5.28 2.79 4.75
C ALA A 88 4.82 2.66 6.21
N ILE A 89 3.52 2.48 6.45
CA ILE A 89 2.94 2.39 7.80
C ILE A 89 3.40 1.11 8.51
N GLN A 90 3.54 0.01 7.78
CA GLN A 90 4.10 -1.23 8.33
C GLN A 90 5.57 -1.04 8.69
N ILE A 91 6.33 -0.30 7.87
CA ILE A 91 7.73 0.04 8.15
C ILE A 91 7.84 0.93 9.39
N VAL A 92 6.95 1.92 9.57
CA VAL A 92 6.88 2.76 10.79
C VAL A 92 6.78 1.87 12.03
N GLY A 93 5.81 0.96 12.05
CA GLY A 93 5.64 0.06 13.19
C GLY A 93 6.78 -0.94 13.34
N GLY A 94 7.40 -1.38 12.25
CA GLY A 94 8.60 -2.21 12.28
C GLY A 94 9.80 -1.51 12.94
N LEU A 95 10.03 -0.24 12.65
CA LEU A 95 11.08 0.56 13.28
C LEU A 95 10.81 0.78 14.78
N ILE A 96 9.55 1.00 15.15
CA ILE A 96 9.13 1.13 16.55
C ILE A 96 9.32 -0.20 17.30
N ASP A 97 8.87 -1.33 16.72
CA ASP A 97 8.99 -2.66 17.32
C ASP A 97 10.45 -3.08 17.49
N PHE A 98 11.30 -2.74 16.51
CA PHE A 98 12.73 -2.96 16.59
C PHE A 98 13.34 -2.22 17.80
N GLN A 99 12.99 -0.94 17.96
CA GLN A 99 13.52 -0.13 19.05
C GLN A 99 12.93 -0.50 20.42
N MET A 100 11.66 -0.92 20.48
CA MET A 100 11.01 -1.44 21.70
C MET A 100 11.62 -2.76 22.18
N GLY A 101 12.19 -3.57 21.28
CA GLY A 101 12.69 -4.91 21.58
C GLY A 101 11.70 -6.04 21.26
N PHE A 102 10.57 -5.75 20.63
CA PHE A 102 9.63 -6.77 20.14
C PHE A 102 10.18 -7.57 18.95
N ALA A 103 11.22 -7.07 18.27
CA ALA A 103 11.93 -7.84 17.26
C ALA A 103 12.51 -9.17 17.78
N ILE A 104 12.78 -9.30 19.09
CA ILE A 104 13.24 -10.56 19.71
C ILE A 104 12.12 -11.61 19.68
N ALA A 105 10.84 -11.22 19.79
CA ALA A 105 9.72 -12.16 19.74
C ALA A 105 9.63 -12.90 18.40
N ASN A 106 9.99 -12.23 17.29
CA ASN A 106 10.04 -12.82 15.95
C ASN A 106 11.13 -13.89 15.80
N VAL A 107 12.15 -13.90 16.66
CA VAL A 107 13.23 -14.91 16.69
C VAL A 107 12.85 -16.11 17.55
N ILE A 108 12.05 -15.90 18.60
CA ILE A 108 11.71 -16.93 19.59
C ILE A 108 10.57 -17.84 19.11
N ASP A 109 9.64 -17.37 18.26
CA ASP A 109 8.58 -18.19 17.67
C ASP A 109 8.45 -18.03 16.15
N PRO A 110 9.28 -18.74 15.36
CA PRO A 110 9.11 -18.84 13.91
C PRO A 110 7.97 -19.79 13.49
N GLN A 111 7.35 -20.55 14.42
CA GLN A 111 6.35 -21.58 14.10
C GLN A 111 4.98 -20.98 13.79
N THR A 112 4.64 -19.81 14.34
CA THR A 112 3.41 -19.08 14.00
C THR A 112 3.45 -18.40 12.62
N GLY A 113 4.63 -18.30 12.00
CA GLY A 113 4.82 -17.61 10.72
C GLY A 113 4.57 -16.09 10.77
N ALA A 114 4.35 -15.52 11.96
CA ALA A 114 4.06 -14.10 12.17
C ALA A 114 5.37 -13.30 12.19
N GLN A 115 5.96 -13.10 11.00
CA GLN A 115 7.08 -12.15 10.80
C GLN A 115 6.61 -10.69 10.66
N SER A 116 5.32 -10.41 10.92
CA SER A 116 4.76 -9.06 10.79
C SER A 116 4.96 -8.28 12.09
N PRO A 117 5.48 -7.05 12.05
CA PRO A 117 5.57 -6.18 13.22
C PRO A 117 4.20 -5.99 13.88
N LEU A 118 4.09 -6.25 15.19
CA LEU A 118 2.84 -6.12 15.94
C LEU A 118 2.32 -4.68 15.90
N THR A 119 3.19 -3.70 16.18
CA THR A 119 2.83 -2.28 16.10
C THR A 119 2.57 -1.87 14.66
N GLY A 120 3.28 -2.49 13.70
CA GLY A 120 3.04 -2.28 12.26
C GLY A 120 1.64 -2.71 11.85
N GLN A 121 1.21 -3.90 12.29
CA GLN A 121 -0.13 -4.38 11.99
C GLN A 121 -1.19 -3.50 12.66
N TYR A 122 -0.99 -3.11 13.91
CA TYR A 122 -1.85 -2.19 14.64
C TYR A 122 -2.04 -0.86 13.89
N LEU A 123 -0.94 -0.16 13.57
CA LEU A 123 -0.98 1.12 12.87
C LEU A 123 -1.60 0.99 11.47
N TYR A 124 -1.28 -0.09 10.76
CA TYR A 124 -1.83 -0.34 9.43
C TYR A 124 -3.35 -0.55 9.46
N THR A 125 -3.88 -1.26 10.47
CA THR A 125 -5.34 -1.41 10.65
C THR A 125 -6.00 -0.05 10.91
N PHE A 126 -5.43 0.78 11.78
CA PHE A 126 -5.96 2.14 12.02
C PHE A 126 -5.93 3.00 10.77
N ALA A 127 -4.84 2.94 10.00
CA ALA A 127 -4.73 3.67 8.75
C ALA A 127 -5.75 3.20 7.71
N LEU A 128 -6.05 1.89 7.64
CA LEU A 128 -7.12 1.40 6.77
C LEU A 128 -8.50 1.88 7.21
N LEU A 129 -8.78 1.87 8.51
CA LEU A 129 -10.03 2.41 9.04
C LEU A 129 -10.15 3.91 8.74
N LEU A 130 -9.05 4.65 8.86
CA LEU A 130 -9.01 6.08 8.50
C LEU A 130 -9.23 6.30 7.00
N LEU A 131 -8.58 5.49 6.15
CA LEU A 131 -8.78 5.51 4.69
C LEU A 131 -10.24 5.26 4.32
N LEU A 132 -10.91 4.32 5.00
CA LEU A 132 -12.35 4.07 4.83
C LEU A 132 -13.20 5.24 5.31
N ALA A 133 -12.92 5.77 6.50
CA ALA A 133 -13.65 6.90 7.09
C ALA A 133 -13.56 8.18 6.25
N LEU A 134 -12.42 8.40 5.58
CA LEU A 134 -12.19 9.53 4.68
C LEU A 134 -12.66 9.28 3.24
N ASN A 135 -13.36 8.17 2.97
CA ASN A 135 -13.75 7.76 1.62
C ASN A 135 -12.58 7.60 0.64
N GLY A 136 -11.35 7.38 1.13
CA GLY A 136 -10.17 7.18 0.29
C GLY A 136 -10.30 5.96 -0.63
N HIS A 137 -11.09 4.96 -0.24
CA HIS A 137 -11.43 3.82 -1.10
C HIS A 137 -12.23 4.23 -2.35
N HIS A 138 -13.05 5.28 -2.30
CA HIS A 138 -13.70 5.84 -3.49
C HIS A 138 -12.67 6.49 -4.42
N VAL A 139 -11.74 7.26 -3.86
CA VAL A 139 -10.65 7.89 -4.64
C VAL A 139 -9.77 6.84 -5.33
N LEU A 140 -9.53 5.69 -4.68
CA LEU A 140 -8.82 4.56 -5.28
C LEU A 140 -9.56 3.96 -6.48
N LEU A 141 -10.89 3.80 -6.38
CA LEU A 141 -11.74 3.34 -7.47
C LEU A 141 -11.81 4.36 -8.62
N ASP A 142 -11.95 5.64 -8.28
CA ASP A 142 -11.89 6.75 -9.23
C ASP A 142 -10.56 6.74 -9.97
N GLY A 143 -9.44 6.44 -9.29
CA GLY A 143 -8.13 6.27 -9.92
C GLY A 143 -8.13 5.25 -11.05
N VAL A 144 -8.75 4.08 -10.86
CA VAL A 144 -8.86 3.06 -11.92
C VAL A 144 -9.84 3.49 -13.01
N PHE A 145 -10.95 4.12 -12.66
CA PHE A 145 -11.91 4.60 -13.65
C PHE A 145 -11.30 5.69 -14.54
N TYR A 146 -10.66 6.71 -13.95
CA TYR A 146 -10.01 7.79 -14.68
C TYR A 146 -8.71 7.35 -15.37
N SER A 147 -8.14 6.19 -15.02
CA SER A 147 -6.97 5.63 -15.73
C SER A 147 -7.23 5.43 -17.22
N TYR A 148 -8.48 5.21 -17.64
CA TYR A 148 -8.84 5.06 -19.05
C TYR A 148 -8.81 6.37 -19.84
N GLN A 149 -8.83 7.52 -19.17
CA GLN A 149 -8.62 8.82 -19.83
C GLN A 149 -7.15 9.03 -20.23
N TRP A 150 -6.23 8.53 -19.38
CA TRP A 150 -4.79 8.58 -19.64
C TRP A 150 -4.34 7.46 -20.56
N ILE A 151 -4.83 6.23 -20.32
CA ILE A 151 -4.46 5.01 -21.04
C ILE A 151 -5.74 4.34 -21.55
N PRO A 152 -6.23 4.73 -22.74
CA PRO A 152 -7.45 4.17 -23.31
C PRO A 152 -7.28 2.68 -23.65
N VAL A 153 -8.41 1.97 -23.75
CA VAL A 153 -8.42 0.52 -24.01
C VAL A 153 -7.79 0.17 -25.36
N GLN A 154 -7.96 1.04 -26.37
CA GLN A 154 -7.63 0.74 -27.76
C GLN A 154 -6.15 0.95 -28.14
N TYR A 155 -5.43 1.78 -27.39
CA TYR A 155 -4.03 2.05 -27.69
C TYR A 155 -3.13 1.04 -26.99
N THR A 156 -2.09 0.58 -27.67
CA THR A 156 -0.99 -0.18 -27.10
C THR A 156 -0.06 0.73 -26.28
N PHE A 157 0.88 0.15 -25.53
CA PHE A 157 1.81 0.93 -24.72
C PHE A 157 2.55 1.98 -25.55
N ALA A 158 2.41 3.24 -25.17
CA ALA A 158 3.37 4.27 -25.52
C ALA A 158 4.39 4.35 -24.39
N PHE A 159 5.37 3.43 -24.35
CA PHE A 159 6.59 3.59 -23.52
C PHE A 159 7.47 4.72 -24.08
N ASP A 160 6.87 5.81 -24.56
CA ASP A 160 7.58 6.70 -25.47
C ASP A 160 8.63 7.51 -24.70
N GLN A 161 8.34 8.08 -23.52
CA GLN A 161 9.26 9.09 -22.95
C GLN A 161 9.37 9.14 -21.41
N GLY A 162 8.71 8.25 -20.67
CA GLY A 162 8.70 8.26 -19.21
C GLY A 162 9.50 7.10 -18.60
N ASN A 163 10.50 7.40 -17.77
CA ASN A 163 11.23 6.38 -17.02
C ASN A 163 10.36 5.85 -15.86
N VAL A 164 9.33 5.05 -16.18
CA VAL A 164 8.39 4.45 -15.20
C VAL A 164 9.16 3.72 -14.10
N ALA A 165 10.27 3.05 -14.46
CA ALA A 165 11.16 2.38 -13.51
C ALA A 165 11.78 3.37 -12.51
N GLU A 166 12.30 4.51 -12.97
CA GLU A 166 12.83 5.57 -12.10
C GLU A 166 11.76 6.18 -11.20
N TYR A 167 10.53 6.34 -11.71
CA TYR A 167 9.43 6.83 -10.90
C TYR A 167 9.01 5.83 -9.81
N ILE A 168 9.00 4.53 -10.12
CA ILE A 168 8.77 3.48 -9.11
C ILE A 168 9.89 3.51 -8.05
N LEU A 169 11.16 3.65 -8.46
CA LEU A 169 12.28 3.80 -7.52
C LEU A 169 12.15 5.06 -6.65
N LYS A 170 11.63 6.15 -7.21
CA LYS A 170 11.32 7.38 -6.48
C LYS A 170 10.24 7.14 -5.43
N ILE A 171 9.09 6.55 -5.79
CA ILE A 171 8.01 6.20 -4.84
C ILE A 171 8.55 5.29 -3.74
N PHE A 172 9.34 4.28 -4.11
CA PHE A 172 9.97 3.37 -3.16
C PHE A 172 10.87 4.10 -2.17
N SER A 173 11.66 5.07 -2.63
CA SER A 173 12.53 5.87 -1.78
C SER A 173 11.74 6.82 -0.87
N GLU A 174 10.71 7.49 -1.42
CA GLU A 174 9.79 8.35 -0.66
C GLU A 174 9.07 7.59 0.46
N MET A 175 8.63 6.37 0.19
CA MET A 175 8.01 5.48 1.18
C MET A 175 8.92 5.28 2.42
N PHE A 176 10.22 5.02 2.23
CA PHE A 176 11.16 4.88 3.34
C PHE A 176 11.39 6.19 4.09
N ILE A 177 11.49 7.32 3.37
CA ILE A 177 11.67 8.63 3.98
C ILE A 177 10.46 8.97 4.87
N ILE A 178 9.24 8.77 4.36
CA ILE A 178 8.01 9.01 5.11
C ILE A 178 7.95 8.09 6.33
N ALA A 179 8.25 6.80 6.17
CA ALA A 179 8.26 5.85 7.28
C ALA A 179 9.27 6.22 8.38
N PHE A 180 10.46 6.67 7.98
CA PHE A 180 11.47 7.14 8.92
C PHE A 180 11.01 8.41 9.65
N GLN A 181 10.46 9.40 8.93
CA GLN A 181 9.95 10.63 9.54
C GLN A 181 8.79 10.37 10.52
N MET A 182 7.86 9.48 10.16
CA MET A 182 6.73 9.11 11.01
C MET A 182 7.15 8.35 12.27
N SER A 183 8.20 7.51 12.19
CA SER A 183 8.71 6.75 13.35
C SER A 183 9.70 7.54 14.21
N ALA A 184 10.37 8.55 13.65
CA ALA A 184 11.39 9.36 14.31
C ALA A 184 11.03 9.88 15.72
N PRO A 185 9.84 10.45 16.01
CA PRO A 185 9.55 10.95 17.35
C PRO A 185 9.55 9.83 18.41
N ILE A 186 9.01 8.65 18.07
CA ILE A 186 8.92 7.52 19.00
C ILE A 186 10.28 6.83 19.13
N VAL A 187 10.92 6.52 18.00
CA VAL A 187 12.23 5.86 17.96
C VAL A 187 13.29 6.73 18.64
N GLY A 188 13.27 8.05 18.40
CA GLY A 188 14.17 9.01 19.05
C GLY A 188 14.00 9.04 20.57
N CYS A 189 12.77 9.05 21.08
CA CYS A 189 12.53 8.96 22.52
C CYS A 189 13.01 7.63 23.11
N LEU A 190 12.76 6.50 22.43
CA LEU A 190 13.24 5.20 22.89
C LEU A 190 14.77 5.06 22.81
N PHE A 191 15.42 5.76 21.88
CA PHE A 191 16.87 5.87 21.85
C PHE A 191 17.40 6.61 23.10
N LEU A 192 16.73 7.68 23.54
CA LEU A 192 17.08 8.34 24.81
C LEU A 192 16.86 7.42 26.02
N VAL A 193 15.83 6.56 25.99
CA VAL A 193 15.64 5.52 27.02
C VAL A 193 16.81 4.54 27.04
N ASP A 194 17.35 4.13 25.89
CA ASP A 194 18.55 3.28 25.85
C ASP A 194 19.77 3.94 26.47
N ILE A 195 19.97 5.24 26.21
CA ILE A 195 21.05 6.00 26.85
C ILE A 195 20.86 6.03 28.37
N ALA A 196 19.63 6.28 28.83
CA ALA A 196 19.31 6.30 30.26
C ALA A 196 19.57 4.94 30.92
N LEU A 197 19.12 3.85 30.29
CA LEU A 197 19.37 2.48 30.77
C LEU A 197 20.87 2.15 30.77
N GLY A 198 21.61 2.58 29.74
CA GLY A 198 23.07 2.42 29.67
C GLY A 198 23.81 3.12 30.80
N ILE A 199 23.36 4.31 31.23
CA ILE A 199 23.91 5.01 32.40
C ILE A 199 23.61 4.20 33.67
N VAL A 200 22.36 3.72 33.83
CA VAL A 200 21.97 2.88 34.98
C VAL A 200 22.80 1.58 35.03
N ALA A 201 23.17 1.00 33.88
CA ALA A 201 24.07 -0.16 33.78
C ALA A 201 25.37 0.05 34.53
N ARG A 202 25.93 1.22 34.30
CA ARG A 202 27.24 1.59 34.78
C ARG A 202 27.19 1.95 36.25
N THR A 203 26.10 2.57 36.69
CA THR A 203 25.91 2.95 38.09
C THR A 203 25.52 1.77 38.98
N VAL A 204 24.72 0.83 38.47
CA VAL A 204 24.26 -0.35 39.22
C VAL A 204 24.54 -1.62 38.39
N PRO A 205 25.79 -2.13 38.39
CA PRO A 205 26.20 -3.26 37.55
C PRO A 205 25.50 -4.58 37.88
N GLN A 206 24.91 -4.66 39.08
CA GLN A 206 24.18 -5.85 39.55
C GLN A 206 22.81 -5.99 38.87
N LEU A 207 22.29 -4.93 38.24
CA LEU A 207 21.03 -4.97 37.51
C LEU A 207 21.24 -5.54 36.10
N ASN A 208 20.54 -6.62 35.79
CA ASN A 208 20.47 -7.11 34.43
C ASN A 208 19.55 -6.21 33.59
N ILE A 209 20.14 -5.37 32.74
CA ILE A 209 19.39 -4.44 31.89
C ILE A 209 18.50 -5.14 30.87
N PHE A 210 18.83 -6.35 30.44
CA PHE A 210 17.92 -7.06 29.55
C PHE A 210 16.58 -7.39 30.25
N VAL A 211 16.62 -7.62 31.57
CA VAL A 211 15.42 -7.92 32.37
C VAL A 211 14.61 -6.65 32.67
N VAL A 212 15.28 -5.53 32.97
CA VAL A 212 14.61 -4.27 33.35
C VAL A 212 14.26 -3.40 32.14
N GLY A 213 15.14 -3.37 31.15
CA GLY A 213 15.07 -2.47 30.01
C GLY A 213 13.90 -2.74 29.08
N LEU A 214 13.60 -4.00 28.79
CA LEU A 214 12.49 -4.36 27.91
C LEU A 214 11.12 -3.95 28.49
N PRO A 215 10.76 -4.25 29.76
CA PRO A 215 9.56 -3.72 30.39
C PRO A 215 9.46 -2.19 30.36
N VAL A 216 10.56 -1.49 30.67
CA VAL A 216 10.60 -0.02 30.66
C VAL A 216 10.35 0.53 29.25
N LYS A 217 11.03 -0.02 28.23
CA LYS A 217 10.86 0.38 26.83
C LYS A 217 9.43 0.17 26.34
N ILE A 218 8.81 -0.95 26.72
CA ILE A 218 7.42 -1.25 26.37
C ILE A 218 6.49 -0.19 26.94
N ILE A 219 6.58 0.09 28.26
CA ILE A 219 5.72 1.08 28.93
C ILE A 219 5.89 2.47 28.28
N VAL A 220 7.14 2.90 28.09
CA VAL A 220 7.43 4.21 27.49
C VAL A 220 6.89 4.28 26.06
N SER A 221 7.08 3.24 25.26
CA SER A 221 6.59 3.26 23.88
C SER A 221 5.07 3.29 23.78
N PHE A 222 4.35 2.52 24.61
CA PHE A 222 2.89 2.59 24.64
C PHE A 222 2.38 3.98 25.02
N LEU A 223 3.02 4.64 26.00
CA LEU A 223 2.70 6.03 26.36
C LEU A 223 2.97 6.99 25.19
N LEU A 224 4.12 6.84 24.52
CA LEU A 224 4.48 7.65 23.36
C LEU A 224 3.50 7.44 22.21
N LEU A 225 3.13 6.19 21.91
CA LEU A 225 2.13 5.87 20.90
C LEU A 225 0.81 6.56 21.23
N MET A 226 0.34 6.48 22.47
CA MET A 226 -0.91 7.12 22.90
C MET A 226 -0.88 8.65 22.70
N VAL A 227 0.24 9.30 23.06
CA VAL A 227 0.41 10.75 22.91
C VAL A 227 0.56 11.18 21.45
N THR A 228 1.26 10.36 20.64
CA THR A 228 1.57 10.68 19.24
C THR A 228 0.51 10.19 18.25
N MET A 229 -0.52 9.45 18.68
CA MET A 229 -1.59 8.93 17.80
C MET A 229 -2.20 10.01 16.91
N THR A 230 -2.54 11.17 17.47
CA THR A 230 -3.11 12.28 16.68
C THR A 230 -2.16 12.75 15.59
N ALA A 231 -0.87 12.87 15.88
CA ALA A 231 0.14 13.24 14.90
C ALA A 231 0.32 12.15 13.83
N LEU A 232 0.28 10.88 14.22
CA LEU A 232 0.32 9.75 13.28
C LEU A 232 -0.87 9.72 12.34
N PHE A 233 -2.07 10.09 12.79
CA PHE A 233 -3.24 10.21 11.92
C PHE A 233 -3.12 11.35 10.91
N VAL A 234 -2.62 12.52 11.33
CA VAL A 234 -2.33 13.64 10.40
C VAL A 234 -1.27 13.22 9.38
N ALA A 235 -0.20 12.55 9.82
CA ALA A 235 0.81 12.03 8.92
C ALA A 235 0.25 10.95 7.95
N ALA A 236 -0.66 10.10 8.40
CA ALA A 236 -1.34 9.12 7.55
C ALA A 236 -2.22 9.80 6.48
N GLN A 237 -2.88 10.92 6.78
CA GLN A 237 -3.61 11.70 5.77
C GLN A 237 -2.68 12.24 4.69
N HIS A 238 -1.55 12.83 5.07
CA HIS A 238 -0.53 13.27 4.11
C HIS A 238 0.03 12.12 3.27
N LEU A 239 0.19 10.94 3.87
CA LEU A 239 0.59 9.74 3.14
C LEU A 239 -0.48 9.33 2.11
N PHE A 240 -1.78 9.45 2.43
CA PHE A 240 -2.85 9.16 1.47
C PHE A 240 -2.84 10.16 0.32
N ASP A 241 -2.61 11.45 0.58
CA ASP A 241 -2.46 12.45 -0.49
C ASP A 241 -1.27 12.13 -1.40
N ALA A 242 -0.11 11.81 -0.81
CA ALA A 242 1.08 11.38 -1.56
C ALA A 242 0.81 10.11 -2.39
N MET A 243 0.04 9.17 -1.84
CA MET A 243 -0.40 7.97 -2.53
C MET A 243 -1.25 8.28 -3.76
N PHE A 244 -2.24 9.16 -3.65
CA PHE A 244 -3.08 9.54 -4.78
C PHE A 244 -2.30 10.30 -5.85
N VAL A 245 -1.36 11.16 -5.45
CA VAL A 245 -0.44 11.84 -6.36
C VAL A 245 0.44 10.82 -7.10
N ALA A 246 1.00 9.84 -6.38
CA ALA A 246 1.84 8.79 -6.95
C ALA A 246 1.09 7.95 -8.00
N MET A 247 -0.16 7.56 -7.70
CA MET A 247 -1.01 6.86 -8.66
C MET A 247 -1.26 7.70 -9.92
N ARG A 248 -1.60 8.99 -9.76
CA ARG A 248 -1.87 9.92 -10.86
C ARG A 248 -0.65 10.09 -11.76
N ASP A 249 0.49 10.37 -11.17
CA ASP A 249 1.72 10.65 -11.90
C ASP A 249 2.24 9.39 -12.61
N LEU A 250 2.06 8.20 -12.02
CA LEU A 250 2.33 6.94 -12.70
C LEU A 250 1.43 6.77 -13.93
N MET A 251 0.12 7.05 -13.81
CA MET A 251 -0.80 6.98 -14.96
C MET A 251 -0.42 7.92 -16.09
N LYS A 252 0.05 9.14 -15.77
CA LYS A 252 0.56 10.10 -16.76
C LYS A 252 1.78 9.56 -17.49
N LEU A 253 2.76 9.06 -16.75
CA LEU A 253 3.99 8.50 -17.31
C LEU A 253 3.73 7.29 -18.20
N VAL A 254 2.84 6.39 -17.79
CA VAL A 254 2.47 5.19 -18.60
C VAL A 254 1.61 5.57 -19.81
N GLY A 255 0.79 6.62 -19.70
CA GLY A 255 -0.04 7.13 -20.79
C GLY A 255 0.71 7.99 -21.82
N GLY A 256 1.97 8.35 -21.55
CA GLY A 256 2.78 9.19 -22.44
C GLY A 256 2.24 10.62 -22.60
N ARG A 257 1.57 11.17 -21.57
CA ARG A 257 0.97 12.52 -21.55
C ARG A 257 1.34 13.32 -20.32
#